data_AF-X1D9W7-F1
#
_entry.id   AF-X1D9W7-F1
#
_cell.length_a   1.000
_cell.length_b   1.000
_cell.length_c   1.000
_cell.angle_alpha   90.00
_cell.angle_beta   90.00
_cell.angle_gamma   90.00
#
_symmetry.space_group_name_H-M   'P 1'
#
loop_
_entity.id
_entity.type
_entity.pdbx_description
1 polymer ?
#
loop_
_entity_poly.entity_id
_entity_poly.type
_entity_poly.pdbx_seq_one_letter_code
_entity_poly.pdbx_strand_id
1 'polypeptide(L)'
;VYLHNLADSHSTHVATAVAAIAALRQLPAAQQPKELYGVEIWRNLDWLPAKYRVELELDPLDPLQGELLREFNSQLGGGKRYDLAASGRQVANATFSSAHSVDRFKACILAMDLMPLLHNPALLPGEFLRRVVEDFSTDVLGELARYEFQ
;
A
#
# COMPACT_ATOMS: atom_id res chain seq x y z
N VAL A 1 4.06 11.70 -4.55
CA VAL A 1 4.34 10.79 -5.69
C VAL A 1 3.84 9.41 -5.32
N TYR A 2 3.08 8.76 -6.21
CA TYR A 2 2.56 7.42 -6.01
C TYR A 2 3.38 6.43 -6.83
N LEU A 3 3.87 5.36 -6.18
CA LEU A 3 4.62 4.25 -6.77
C LEU A 3 3.92 2.93 -6.43
N HIS A 4 4.43 1.81 -6.93
CA HIS A 4 4.08 0.51 -6.36
C HIS A 4 4.72 0.34 -4.97
N ASN A 5 4.10 -0.48 -4.12
CA ASN A 5 4.66 -0.84 -2.83
C ASN A 5 5.84 -1.82 -2.96
N LEU A 6 6.76 -1.80 -1.99
CA LEU A 6 7.97 -2.63 -2.01
C LEU A 6 7.70 -4.12 -1.75
N ALA A 7 6.51 -4.44 -1.23
CA ALA A 7 6.09 -5.79 -0.88
C ALA A 7 5.12 -6.39 -1.90
N ASP A 8 5.02 -5.85 -3.11
CA ASP A 8 4.01 -6.30 -4.07
C ASP A 8 4.27 -7.75 -4.51
N SER A 9 3.22 -8.50 -4.84
CA SER A 9 3.39 -9.88 -5.31
C SER A 9 3.80 -9.99 -6.77
N HIS A 10 3.81 -8.89 -7.52
CA HIS A 10 4.29 -8.84 -8.89
C HIS A 10 5.71 -8.27 -8.96
N SER A 11 6.68 -9.07 -9.43
CA SER A 11 8.11 -8.71 -9.37
C SER A 11 8.45 -7.43 -10.13
N THR A 12 7.78 -7.14 -11.26
CA THR A 12 8.03 -5.90 -12.01
C THR A 12 7.54 -4.65 -11.26
N HIS A 13 6.53 -4.76 -10.39
CA HIS A 13 6.07 -3.65 -9.57
C HIS A 13 7.16 -3.26 -8.56
N VAL A 14 7.75 -4.27 -7.91
CA VAL A 14 8.88 -4.08 -6.98
C VAL A 14 10.08 -3.46 -7.70
N ALA A 15 10.44 -3.97 -8.88
CA ALA A 15 11.55 -3.44 -9.67
C ALA A 15 11.34 -1.96 -10.05
N THR A 16 10.13 -1.61 -10.54
CA THR A 16 9.77 -0.24 -10.89
C THR A 16 9.82 0.70 -9.68
N ALA A 17 9.31 0.26 -8.52
CA ALA A 17 9.35 1.06 -7.29
C ALA A 17 10.79 1.36 -6.86
N VAL A 18 11.66 0.35 -6.86
CA VAL A 18 13.09 0.53 -6.50
C VAL A 18 13.80 1.46 -7.48
N ALA A 19 13.56 1.31 -8.79
CA ALA A 19 14.15 2.19 -9.80
C ALA A 19 13.68 3.64 -9.64
N ALA A 20 12.39 3.85 -9.39
CA ALA A 20 11.83 5.18 -9.17
C ALA A 20 12.39 5.83 -7.90
N ILE A 21 12.52 5.09 -6.79
CA ILE A 21 13.15 5.60 -5.55
C ILE A 21 14.61 6.01 -5.82
N ALA A 22 15.37 5.20 -6.56
CA ALA A 22 16.74 5.51 -6.92
C ALA A 22 16.85 6.79 -7.79
N ALA A 23 15.89 7.01 -8.70
CA ALA A 23 15.83 8.24 -9.49
C ALA A 23 15.46 9.45 -8.62
N LEU A 24 14.45 9.32 -7.74
CA LEU A 24 14.04 10.40 -6.84
C LEU A 24 15.16 10.84 -5.89
N ARG A 25 15.99 9.89 -5.41
CA ARG A 25 17.17 10.20 -4.58
C ARG A 25 18.23 11.04 -5.28
N GLN A 26 18.27 11.05 -6.62
CA GLN A 26 19.22 11.85 -7.39
C GLN A 26 18.76 13.30 -7.57
N LEU A 27 17.48 13.59 -7.29
CA LEU A 27 16.96 14.95 -7.38
C LEU A 27 17.55 15.83 -6.28
N PRO A 28 17.82 17.12 -6.56
CA PRO A 28 18.10 18.11 -5.53
C PRO A 28 17.01 18.09 -4.46
N ALA A 29 17.36 18.30 -3.19
CA ALA A 29 16.40 18.24 -2.09
C ALA A 29 15.15 19.12 -2.31
N ALA A 30 15.32 20.31 -2.92
CA ALA A 30 14.23 21.23 -3.25
C ALA A 30 13.25 20.69 -4.33
N GLN A 31 13.66 19.67 -5.09
CA GLN A 31 12.86 19.04 -6.14
C GLN A 31 12.35 17.64 -5.73
N GLN A 32 12.75 17.13 -4.56
CA GLN A 32 12.21 15.88 -4.05
C GLN A 32 10.74 16.07 -3.65
N PRO A 33 9.91 15.03 -3.82
CA PRO A 33 8.50 15.13 -3.46
C PRO A 33 8.35 15.24 -1.94
N LYS A 34 7.32 15.98 -1.51
CA LYS A 34 6.97 16.10 -0.09
C LYS A 34 6.43 14.79 0.50
N GLU A 35 5.83 13.97 -0.34
CA GLU A 35 5.19 12.70 0.02
C GLU A 35 5.52 11.63 -1.03
N LEU A 36 5.81 10.42 -0.56
CA LEU A 36 6.13 9.27 -1.39
C LEU A 36 5.39 8.05 -0.85
N TYR A 37 4.48 7.51 -1.66
CA TYR A 37 3.59 6.44 -1.24
C TYR A 37 3.69 5.23 -2.17
N GLY A 38 3.95 4.06 -1.59
CA GLY A 38 3.91 2.77 -2.27
C GLY A 38 2.49 2.21 -2.21
N VAL A 39 1.72 2.35 -3.27
CA VAL A 39 0.29 2.06 -3.32
C VAL A 39 0.04 0.56 -3.49
N GLU A 40 -1.03 0.09 -2.85
CA GLU A 40 -1.58 -1.26 -2.98
C GLU A 40 -2.02 -1.58 -4.42
N ILE A 41 -1.63 -2.75 -4.93
CA ILE A 41 -2.15 -3.33 -6.19
C ILE A 41 -2.38 -4.84 -6.02
N TRP A 42 -1.35 -5.68 -6.15
CA TRP A 42 -1.56 -7.13 -6.09
C TRP A 42 -1.54 -7.65 -4.66
N ARG A 43 -0.55 -7.24 -3.87
CA ARG A 43 -0.50 -7.58 -2.45
C ARG A 43 -1.32 -6.58 -1.65
N ASN A 44 -2.21 -7.08 -0.79
CA ASN A 44 -2.94 -6.26 0.17
C ASN A 44 -1.94 -5.64 1.16
N LEU A 45 -2.18 -4.41 1.60
CA LEU A 45 -1.36 -3.70 2.58
C LEU A 45 -1.97 -3.59 3.98
N ASP A 46 -3.09 -4.25 4.25
CA ASP A 46 -3.72 -4.24 5.58
C ASP A 46 -2.81 -4.81 6.69
N TRP A 47 -1.88 -5.69 6.34
CA TRP A 47 -0.85 -6.21 7.26
C TRP A 47 0.17 -5.15 7.72
N LEU A 48 0.21 -3.97 7.11
CA LEU A 48 1.15 -2.94 7.51
C LEU A 48 0.82 -2.43 8.93
N PRO A 49 1.80 -2.39 9.85
CA PRO A 49 1.64 -1.68 11.10
C PRO A 49 1.22 -0.23 10.84
N ALA A 50 0.37 0.31 11.71
CA ALA A 50 -0.26 1.63 11.51
C ALA A 50 0.74 2.76 11.22
N LYS A 51 1.95 2.70 11.81
CA LYS A 51 3.02 3.69 11.60
C LYS A 51 3.60 3.72 10.17
N TYR A 52 3.39 2.68 9.37
CA TYR A 52 3.83 2.60 7.97
C TYR A 52 2.67 2.74 6.98
N ARG A 53 1.43 2.71 7.46
CA ARG A 53 0.23 2.64 6.65
C ARG A 53 -0.38 4.01 6.47
N VAL A 54 -0.71 4.32 5.22
CA VAL A 54 -1.43 5.53 4.83
C VAL A 54 -2.74 5.10 4.19
N GLU A 55 -3.85 5.67 4.65
CA GLU A 55 -5.19 5.48 4.08
C GLU A 55 -5.49 6.63 3.12
N LEU A 56 -5.66 6.31 1.84
CA LEU A 56 -6.01 7.28 0.80
C LEU A 56 -7.51 7.19 0.52
N GLU A 57 -8.27 8.18 1.01
CA GLU A 57 -9.71 8.26 0.83
C GLU A 57 -10.10 8.31 -0.65
N LEU A 58 -11.15 7.57 -1.00
CA LEU A 58 -11.80 7.62 -2.30
C LEU A 58 -13.28 7.97 -2.13
N ASP A 59 -13.83 8.69 -3.11
CA ASP A 59 -15.28 8.79 -3.25
C ASP A 59 -15.81 7.51 -3.91
N PRO A 60 -16.57 6.65 -3.20
CA PRO A 60 -17.11 5.42 -3.78
C PRO A 60 -18.19 5.67 -4.85
N LEU A 61 -18.70 6.89 -4.94
CA LEU A 61 -19.70 7.28 -5.95
C LEU A 61 -19.05 7.74 -7.25
N ASP A 62 -17.73 7.86 -7.31
CA ASP A 62 -17.02 8.24 -8.53
C ASP A 62 -17.01 7.06 -9.53
N PRO A 63 -17.77 7.13 -10.64
CA PRO A 63 -17.79 6.05 -11.62
C PRO A 63 -16.46 5.94 -12.38
N LEU A 64 -15.63 6.99 -12.37
CA LEU A 64 -14.44 7.12 -13.20
C LEU A 64 -13.46 5.97 -12.98
N GLN A 65 -13.25 5.53 -11.73
CA GLN A 65 -12.34 4.42 -11.46
C GLN A 65 -12.84 3.12 -12.11
N GLY A 66 -14.14 2.83 -11.98
CA GLY A 66 -14.75 1.65 -12.56
C GLY A 66 -14.71 1.69 -14.10
N GLU A 67 -14.92 2.86 -14.69
CA GLU A 67 -14.81 3.09 -16.14
C GLU A 67 -13.38 2.88 -16.62
N LEU A 68 -12.40 3.53 -15.98
CA LEU A 68 -10.97 3.40 -16.32
C LEU A 68 -10.49 1.94 -16.25
N LEU A 69 -10.93 1.16 -15.25
CA LEU A 69 -10.59 -0.26 -15.16
C LEU A 69 -11.20 -1.08 -16.30
N ARG A 70 -12.39 -0.70 -16.79
CA ARG A 70 -13.08 -1.39 -17.89
C ARG A 70 -12.47 -1.11 -19.25
N GLU A 71 -11.81 0.03 -19.44
CA GLU A 71 -11.10 0.33 -20.69
C GLU A 71 -10.00 -0.70 -21.03
N PHE A 72 -9.43 -1.38 -20.02
CA PHE A 72 -8.44 -2.44 -20.21
C PHE A 72 -9.08 -3.80 -20.55
N ASN A 73 -9.88 -3.83 -21.63
CA ASN A 73 -10.65 -5.00 -22.05
C ASN A 73 -9.83 -6.28 -22.22
N SER A 74 -8.59 -6.19 -22.71
CA SER A 74 -7.70 -7.36 -22.85
C SER A 74 -7.31 -7.99 -21.50
N GLN A 75 -7.30 -7.19 -20.44
CA GLN A 75 -6.99 -7.62 -19.08
C GLN A 75 -8.23 -8.24 -18.40
N LEU A 76 -9.43 -7.74 -18.72
CA LEU A 76 -10.70 -8.27 -18.18
C LEU A 76 -11.23 -9.49 -18.93
N GLY A 77 -11.06 -9.52 -20.25
CA GLY A 77 -11.55 -10.58 -21.13
C GLY A 77 -10.94 -11.96 -20.87
N GLY A 78 -9.82 -12.02 -20.13
CA GLY A 78 -9.19 -13.25 -19.66
C GLY A 78 -9.82 -13.86 -18.40
N GLY A 79 -10.99 -13.36 -17.96
CA GLY A 79 -11.72 -13.90 -16.80
C GLY A 79 -11.34 -13.29 -15.45
N LYS A 80 -10.53 -12.22 -15.43
CA LYS A 80 -10.19 -11.47 -14.23
C LYS A 80 -11.11 -10.26 -14.10
N ARG A 81 -11.88 -10.17 -13.02
CA ARG A 81 -12.77 -9.02 -12.73
C ARG A 81 -12.07 -7.98 -11.86
N TYR A 82 -11.03 -7.33 -12.43
CA TYR A 82 -10.26 -6.31 -11.72
C TYR A 82 -11.13 -5.12 -11.28
N ASP A 83 -12.15 -4.79 -12.08
CA ASP A 83 -13.17 -3.78 -11.76
C ASP A 83 -13.88 -4.06 -10.43
N LEU A 84 -14.30 -5.31 -10.20
CA LEU A 84 -14.94 -5.71 -8.94
C LEU A 84 -13.92 -5.89 -7.82
N ALA A 85 -12.77 -6.50 -8.12
CA ALA A 85 -11.77 -6.81 -7.10
C ALA A 85 -11.15 -5.54 -6.50
N ALA A 86 -10.85 -4.53 -7.31
CA ALA A 86 -10.30 -3.26 -6.84
C ALA A 86 -11.30 -2.51 -5.95
N SER A 87 -12.52 -2.29 -6.45
CA SER A 87 -13.57 -1.60 -5.69
C SER A 87 -13.93 -2.36 -4.41
N GLY A 88 -14.09 -3.68 -4.48
CA GLY A 88 -14.36 -4.52 -3.30
C GLY A 88 -13.27 -4.43 -2.25
N ARG A 89 -11.99 -4.40 -2.67
CA ARG A 89 -10.87 -4.20 -1.73
C ARG A 89 -10.90 -2.84 -1.08
N GLN A 90 -11.24 -1.79 -1.81
CA GLN A 90 -11.26 -0.43 -1.25
C GLN A 90 -12.32 -0.24 -0.18
N VAL A 91 -13.50 -0.82 -0.40
CA VAL A 91 -14.57 -0.85 0.61
C VAL A 91 -14.12 -1.70 1.81
N ALA A 92 -13.52 -2.87 1.57
CA ALA A 92 -13.01 -3.72 2.64
C ALA A 92 -11.95 -3.01 3.49
N ASN A 93 -11.00 -2.30 2.86
CA ASN A 93 -9.97 -1.53 3.57
C ASN A 93 -10.60 -0.45 4.47
N ALA A 94 -11.65 0.24 3.99
CA ALA A 94 -12.33 1.26 4.78
C ALA A 94 -13.05 0.66 6.00
N THR A 95 -13.78 -0.44 5.80
CA THR A 95 -14.55 -1.10 6.86
C THR A 95 -13.69 -1.85 7.88
N PHE A 96 -12.59 -2.47 7.46
CA PHE A 96 -11.69 -3.21 8.36
C PHE A 96 -10.56 -2.35 8.95
N SER A 97 -10.56 -1.04 8.68
CA SER A 97 -9.54 -0.11 9.20
C SER A 97 -9.45 -0.06 10.73
N SER A 98 -10.55 -0.35 11.44
CA SER A 98 -10.62 -0.34 12.91
C SER A 98 -11.71 -1.27 13.43
N ALA A 99 -11.38 -2.11 14.41
CA ALA A 99 -12.34 -3.02 15.06
C ALA A 99 -13.27 -2.34 16.08
N HIS A 100 -12.99 -1.08 16.46
CA HIS A 100 -13.65 -0.41 17.59
C HIS A 100 -14.21 0.97 17.26
N SER A 101 -14.16 1.39 15.98
CA SER A 101 -14.74 2.65 15.54
C SER A 101 -15.58 2.44 14.29
N VAL A 102 -16.52 3.36 14.08
CA VAL A 102 -17.25 3.43 12.81
C VAL A 102 -16.30 3.83 11.67
N ASP A 103 -16.68 3.44 10.45
CA ASP A 103 -15.95 3.76 9.23
C ASP A 103 -15.76 5.27 9.07
N ARG A 104 -14.51 5.68 8.83
CA ARG A 104 -14.17 7.09 8.54
C ARG A 104 -14.39 7.44 7.08
N PHE A 105 -14.14 6.47 6.21
CA PHE A 105 -14.24 6.58 4.77
C PHE A 105 -15.23 5.53 4.28
N LYS A 106 -15.84 5.76 3.11
CA LYS A 106 -16.67 4.73 2.48
C LYS A 106 -15.85 3.76 1.62
N ALA A 107 -14.68 4.21 1.17
CA ALA A 107 -13.71 3.44 0.42
C ALA A 107 -12.32 4.08 0.61
N CYS A 108 -11.27 3.27 0.68
CA CYS A 108 -9.90 3.77 0.69
C CYS A 108 -8.92 2.80 0.02
N ILE A 109 -7.83 3.34 -0.54
CA ILE A 109 -6.67 2.54 -0.96
C ILE A 109 -5.60 2.67 0.12
N LEU A 110 -4.99 1.55 0.48
CA LEU A 110 -3.86 1.55 1.40
C LEU A 110 -2.56 1.84 0.65
N ALA A 111 -1.66 2.55 1.31
CA ALA A 111 -0.30 2.77 0.83
C ALA A 111 0.72 2.62 1.95
N MET A 112 1.94 2.24 1.56
CA MET A 112 3.12 2.25 2.40
C MET A 112 3.77 3.64 2.36
N ASP A 113 4.03 4.25 3.52
CA ASP A 113 4.84 5.46 3.58
C ASP A 113 6.31 5.14 3.25
N LEU A 114 6.79 5.68 2.12
CA LEU A 114 8.14 5.47 1.63
C LEU A 114 9.04 6.70 1.84
N MET A 115 8.55 7.77 2.48
CA MET A 115 9.36 8.95 2.79
C MET A 115 10.65 8.66 3.57
N PRO A 116 10.72 7.66 4.48
CA PRO A 116 11.97 7.29 5.13
C PRO A 116 13.11 6.96 4.16
N LEU A 117 12.79 6.47 2.96
CA LEU A 117 13.78 6.16 1.92
C LEU A 117 14.31 7.41 1.22
N LEU A 118 13.57 8.52 1.20
CA LEU A 118 14.11 9.79 0.68
C LEU A 118 14.87 10.55 1.76
N HIS A 119 14.35 10.56 3.01
CA HIS A 119 14.99 11.24 4.13
C HIS A 119 16.35 10.65 4.52
N ASN A 120 16.51 9.33 4.36
CA ASN A 120 17.79 8.66 4.58
C ASN A 120 18.23 7.91 3.31
N PRO A 121 19.05 8.53 2.45
CA PRO A 121 19.55 7.91 1.23
C PRO A 121 20.40 6.64 1.48
N ALA A 122 20.98 6.48 2.67
CA ALA A 122 21.76 5.30 3.03
C ALA A 122 20.89 4.08 3.42
N LEU A 123 19.61 4.29 3.77
CA LEU A 123 18.68 3.21 4.10
C LEU A 123 18.33 2.43 2.82
N LEU A 124 18.62 1.13 2.76
CA LEU A 124 18.27 0.35 1.58
C LEU A 124 16.78 -0.04 1.61
N PRO A 125 16.09 -0.13 0.46
CA PRO A 125 14.69 -0.56 0.42
C PRO A 125 14.43 -1.92 1.10
N GLY A 126 15.37 -2.87 0.95
CA GLY A 126 15.29 -4.17 1.62
C GLY A 126 15.41 -4.08 3.14
N GLU A 127 16.26 -3.19 3.66
CA GLU A 127 16.38 -2.96 5.10
C GLU A 127 15.13 -2.30 5.69
N PHE A 128 14.56 -1.33 4.95
CA PHE A 128 13.30 -0.71 5.32
C PHE A 128 12.18 -1.75 5.37
N LEU A 129 11.99 -2.54 4.30
CA LEU A 129 10.95 -3.56 4.25
C LEU A 129 11.14 -4.62 5.34
N ARG A 130 12.38 -5.02 5.63
CA ARG A 130 12.68 -5.95 6.73
C ARG A 130 12.17 -5.43 8.07
N ARG A 131 12.41 -4.15 8.39
CA ARG A 131 11.90 -3.54 9.64
C ARG A 131 10.37 -3.55 9.69
N VAL A 132 9.71 -3.24 8.57
CA VAL A 132 8.24 -3.27 8.48
C VAL A 132 7.69 -4.68 8.80
N VAL A 133 8.31 -5.73 8.24
CA VAL A 133 7.91 -7.13 8.49
C VAL A 133 8.22 -7.57 9.93
N GLU A 134 9.37 -7.16 10.47
CA GLU A 134 9.75 -7.45 11.87
C GLU A 134 8.79 -6.78 12.87
N ASP A 135 8.38 -5.55 12.59
CA ASP A 135 7.38 -4.83 13.39
C ASP A 135 6.01 -5.53 13.31
N PHE A 136 5.54 -5.88 12.10
CA PHE A 136 4.30 -6.64 11.94
C PHE A 136 4.34 -7.96 12.71
N SER A 137 5.43 -8.72 12.58
CA SER A 137 5.64 -9.99 13.29
C SER A 137 5.55 -9.79 14.81
N THR A 138 6.22 -8.75 15.31
CA THR A 138 6.20 -8.39 16.74
C THR A 138 4.80 -8.04 17.21
N ASP A 139 4.06 -7.23 16.43
CA ASP A 139 2.69 -6.81 16.77
C ASP A 139 1.74 -8.01 16.87
N VAL A 140 1.73 -8.90 15.86
CA VAL A 140 0.79 -10.03 15.82
C VAL A 140 1.14 -11.12 16.83
N LEU A 141 2.43 -11.42 17.02
CA LEU A 141 2.87 -12.40 18.02
C LEU A 141 2.69 -11.85 19.43
N GLY A 142 2.91 -10.55 19.62
CA GLY A 142 2.69 -9.87 20.89
C GLY A 142 1.24 -9.94 21.36
N GLU A 143 0.27 -9.76 20.46
CA GLU A 143 -1.14 -9.91 20.81
C GLU A 143 -1.51 -11.37 21.09
N LEU A 144 -1.03 -12.33 20.28
CA LEU A 144 -1.28 -13.76 20.51
C LEU A 144 -0.75 -14.22 21.87
N ALA A 145 0.46 -13.81 22.24
CA ALA A 145 1.11 -14.18 23.50
C ALA A 145 0.30 -13.80 24.75
N ARG A 146 -0.63 -12.83 24.65
CA ARG A 146 -1.52 -12.43 25.75
C ARG A 146 -2.57 -13.51 26.07
N TYR A 147 -2.80 -14.43 25.13
CA TYR A 147 -3.82 -15.47 25.21
C TYR A 147 -3.26 -16.88 25.02
N GLU A 148 -1.93 -17.05 24.91
CA GLU A 148 -1.32 -18.37 24.78
C GLU A 148 -1.60 -19.23 26.03
N PHE A 149 -1.85 -20.51 25.79
CA PHE A 149 -2.07 -21.47 26.87
C PHE A 149 -0.82 -21.57 27.74
N GLN A 150 -1.01 -21.50 29.07
CA GLN A 150 0.05 -21.77 30.05
C GLN A 150 0.42 -23.26 30.08
#